data_AF-A0AAV8X6U7-F1
#
_entry.id   AF-A0AAV8X6U7-F1
#
_cell.length_a   1.000
_cell.length_b   1.000
_cell.length_c   1.000
_cell.angle_alpha   90.00
_cell.angle_beta   90.00
_cell.angle_gamma   90.00
#
_symmetry.space_group_name_H-M   'P 1'
#
loop_
_entity.id
_entity.type
_entity.pdbx_description
1 polymer ?
#
loop_
_entity_poly.entity_id
_entity_poly.type
_entity_poly.pdbx_seq_one_letter_code
_entity_poly.pdbx_strand_id
1 'polypeptide(L)' 'MSTDPPKYEFQYGIVDPHTGDKKTQHEVREGDVVKGQYSLVESDGSVRTVEYTADSIHGFRAIVHKTGQESVAYGHHD' A
#
# COMPACT_ATOMS: atom_id res chain seq x y z
N MET A 1 33.95 9.10 10.28
CA MET A 1 32.89 8.58 9.38
C MET A 1 31.71 8.21 10.27
N SER A 2 30.48 8.63 9.93
CA SER A 2 29.31 8.20 10.70
C SER A 2 29.15 6.68 10.54
N THR A 3 28.97 5.99 11.67
CA THR A 3 28.74 4.54 11.76
C THR A 3 27.26 4.23 11.90
N ASP A 4 26.40 5.22 11.68
CA ASP A 4 24.97 5.05 11.89
C ASP A 4 24.38 4.25 10.72
N PRO A 5 23.52 3.26 11.01
CA PRO A 5 22.88 2.47 9.98
C PRO A 5 21.98 3.36 9.10
N PRO A 6 21.82 3.05 7.79
CA PRO A 6 20.97 3.82 6.88
C PRO A 6 19.56 4.00 7.44
N LYS A 7 19.06 5.23 7.42
CA LYS A 7 17.71 5.54 7.90
C LYS A 7 17.01 6.56 7.01
N TYR A 8 15.75 6.28 6.70
CA TYR A 8 14.84 7.24 6.09
C TYR A 8 13.41 6.95 6.52
N GLU A 9 12.55 7.95 6.35
CA GLU A 9 11.11 7.83 6.45
C GLU A 9 10.47 8.77 5.43
N PHE A 10 9.47 8.30 4.71
CA PHE A 10 8.67 9.14 3.82
C PHE A 10 7.21 8.72 3.81
N GLN A 11 6.34 9.66 3.48
CA GLN A 11 4.94 9.41 3.20
C GLN A 11 4.43 10.36 2.12
N TYR A 12 3.47 9.88 1.33
CA TYR A 12 2.69 10.72 0.43
C TYR A 12 1.28 10.16 0.26
N GLY A 13 0.38 11.04 -0.18
CA GLY A 13 -0.98 10.68 -0.54
C GLY A 13 -1.46 11.48 -1.73
N ILE A 14 -2.30 10.85 -2.55
CA ILE A 14 -2.99 11.49 -3.68
C ILE A 14 -4.48 11.33 -3.45
N VAL A 15 -5.19 12.45 -3.60
CA VAL A 15 -6.65 12.49 -3.72
C VAL A 15 -6.96 13.43 -4.87
N ASP A 16 -7.22 12.85 -6.04
CA ASP A 16 -7.55 13.58 -7.26
C ASP A 16 -8.99 13.24 -7.70
N PRO A 17 -9.96 14.15 -7.45
CA PRO A 17 -11.34 13.95 -7.87
C PRO A 17 -11.53 13.93 -9.39
N HIS A 18 -10.62 14.51 -10.17
CA HIS A 18 -10.74 14.57 -11.62
C HIS A 18 -10.41 13.22 -12.27
N THR A 19 -9.35 12.57 -11.79
CA THR A 19 -8.93 11.24 -12.29
C THR A 19 -9.53 10.07 -11.49
N GLY A 20 -10.05 10.34 -10.29
CA GLY A 20 -10.49 9.32 -9.35
C GLY A 20 -9.36 8.68 -8.54
N ASP A 21 -8.11 9.13 -8.72
CA ASP A 21 -6.94 8.58 -8.06
C ASP A 21 -6.97 8.88 -6.55
N LYS A 22 -7.01 7.81 -5.76
CA LYS A 22 -6.96 7.86 -4.30
C LYS A 22 -5.96 6.80 -3.84
N LYS A 23 -4.81 7.26 -3.34
CA LYS A 23 -3.75 6.37 -2.84
C LYS A 23 -2.93 6.99 -1.73
N THR A 24 -2.35 6.15 -0.89
CA THR A 24 -1.38 6.53 0.15
C THR A 24 -0.17 5.61 0.08
N GLN A 25 0.97 6.10 0.55
CA GLN A 25 2.19 5.31 0.75
C GLN A 25 2.95 5.86 1.96
N HIS A 26 3.46 4.96 2.79
CA HIS A 26 4.40 5.25 3.87
C HIS A 26 5.47 4.17 3.89
N GLU A 27 6.73 4.56 4.08
CA GLU A 27 7.84 3.63 4.21
C GLU A 27 8.90 4.17 5.17
N VAL A 28 9.43 3.28 5.98
CA VAL A 28 10.52 3.52 6.93
C VAL A 28 11.61 2.49 6.67
N ARG A 29 12.86 2.95 6.64
CA ARG A 29 14.04 2.09 6.67
C ARG A 29 14.82 2.33 7.95
N GLU A 30 15.17 1.25 8.63
CA GLU A 30 16.10 1.24 9.75
C GLU A 30 17.16 0.16 9.52
N GLY A 31 18.38 0.59 9.17
CA GLY A 31 19.44 -0.32 8.77
C GLY A 31 19.09 -1.11 7.52
N ASP A 32 18.99 -2.43 7.67
CA ASP A 32 18.68 -3.36 6.58
C ASP A 32 17.22 -3.79 6.54
N VAL A 33 16.37 -3.21 7.40
CA VAL A 33 14.93 -3.51 7.46
C VAL A 33 14.16 -2.35 6.83
N VAL A 34 13.33 -2.67 5.85
CA VAL A 34 12.33 -1.76 5.28
C VAL A 34 10.95 -2.23 5.70
N LYS A 35 10.11 -1.30 6.18
CA LYS A 35 8.69 -1.54 6.47
C LYS A 35 7.88 -0.45 5.83
N GLY A 36 6.72 -0.79 5.30
CA GLY A 36 5.83 0.22 4.76
C GLY A 36 4.45 -0.31 4.46
N GLN A 37 3.60 0.62 4.02
CA GLN A 37 2.24 0.34 3.63
C GLN A 37 1.82 1.28 2.50
N TYR A 38 1.20 0.73 1.45
CA TYR A 38 0.46 1.51 0.48
C TYR A 38 -1.02 1.15 0.47
N SER A 39 -1.85 2.10 0.02
CA SER A 39 -3.24 1.83 -0.34
C SER A 39 -3.59 2.45 -1.68
N LEU A 40 -4.51 1.82 -2.41
CA LEU A 40 -5.15 2.41 -3.59
C LEU A 40 -6.61 1.98 -3.72
N VAL A 41 -7.44 2.86 -4.27
CA VAL A 41 -8.78 2.50 -4.74
C VAL A 41 -8.66 1.80 -6.10
N GLU A 42 -9.16 0.57 -6.19
CA GLU A 42 -9.22 -0.21 -7.43
C GLU A 42 -10.40 0.23 -8.30
N SER A 43 -10.43 -0.22 -9.56
CA SER A 43 -11.49 0.12 -10.52
C SER A 43 -12.88 -0.35 -10.11
N ASP A 44 -12.97 -1.39 -9.28
CA ASP A 44 -14.23 -1.90 -8.71
C ASP A 44 -14.68 -1.12 -7.45
N GLY A 45 -13.96 -0.06 -7.08
CA GLY A 45 -14.23 0.75 -5.90
C GLY A 45 -13.73 0.13 -4.58
N SER A 46 -13.16 -1.07 -4.61
CA SER A 46 -12.49 -1.63 -3.44
C SER A 46 -11.19 -0.89 -3.12
N VAL A 47 -10.76 -0.95 -1.87
CA VAL A 47 -9.46 -0.46 -1.42
C VAL A 47 -8.55 -1.64 -1.22
N ARG A 48 -7.45 -1.67 -1.95
CA ARG A 48 -6.33 -2.57 -1.66
C ARG A 48 -5.36 -1.86 -0.74
N THR A 49 -5.06 -2.48 0.39
CA THR A 49 -3.98 -2.09 1.30
C THR A 49 -2.93 -3.18 1.31
N VAL A 50 -1.66 -2.82 1.13
CA VAL A 50 -0.54 -3.75 1.20
C VAL A 50 0.42 -3.28 2.27
N GLU A 51 0.60 -4.10 3.30
CA GLU A 51 1.61 -3.93 4.34
C GLU A 51 2.80 -4.82 4.00
N TYR A 52 4.02 -4.29 4.02
CA TYR A 52 5.20 -5.02 3.61
C TYR A 52 6.38 -4.85 4.56
N THR A 53 7.22 -5.87 4.61
CA THR A 53 8.52 -5.88 5.28
C THR A 53 9.55 -6.52 4.37
N ALA A 54 10.73 -5.93 4.26
CA ALA A 54 11.88 -6.50 3.57
C ALA A 54 13.10 -6.52 4.51
N ASP A 55 13.74 -7.67 4.63
CA ASP A 55 14.96 -7.86 5.41
C ASP A 55 15.86 -8.94 4.78
N SER A 56 17.14 -9.00 5.20
CA SER A 56 18.13 -9.94 4.64
C SER A 56 17.91 -11.40 5.04
N ILE A 57 17.09 -11.67 6.07
CA ILE A 57 16.86 -13.01 6.62
C ILE A 57 15.66 -13.67 5.95
N HIS A 58 14.58 -12.92 5.73
CA HIS A 58 13.29 -13.41 5.25
C HIS A 58 12.91 -12.90 3.86
N GLY A 59 13.70 -12.00 3.28
CA GLY A 59 13.38 -11.34 2.01
C GLY A 59 12.16 -10.43 2.13
N PHE A 60 11.49 -10.19 1.00
CA PHE A 60 10.27 -9.39 0.94
C PHE A 60 9.05 -10.24 1.32
N ARG A 61 8.23 -9.73 2.24
CA ARG A 61 6.95 -10.32 2.65
C ARG A 61 5.89 -9.23 2.69
N ALA A 62 4.68 -9.58 2.28
CA ALA A 62 3.56 -8.66 2.29
C ALA A 62 2.26 -9.33 2.76
N ILE A 63 1.41 -8.55 3.41
CA ILE A 63 0.03 -8.89 3.72
C ILE A 63 -0.85 -7.96 2.90
N VAL A 64 -1.75 -8.53 2.11
CA VAL A 64 -2.66 -7.79 1.24
C VAL A 64 -4.06 -7.86 1.84
N HIS A 65 -4.63 -6.69 2.13
CA HIS A 65 -6.00 -6.51 2.55
C HIS A 65 -6.81 -5.88 1.41
N LYS A 66 -8.05 -6.35 1.22
CA LYS A 66 -9.02 -5.75 0.30
C LYS A 66 -10.30 -5.45 1.07
N THR A 67 -10.78 -4.21 1.02
CA THR A 67 -12.02 -3.77 1.69
C THR A 67 -12.91 -3.02 0.69
N GLY A 68 -14.24 -3.10 0.81
CA GLY A 68 -15.18 -2.49 -0.15
C GLY A 68 -15.98 -3.51 -0.96
N GLN A 69 -17.02 -3.05 -1.67
CA GLN A 69 -18.13 -3.89 -2.12
C GLN A 69 -17.73 -4.97 -3.14
N GLU A 70 -17.80 -6.23 -2.73
CA GLU A 70 -18.33 -7.25 -3.62
C GLU A 70 -19.83 -6.99 -3.80
N SER A 71 -20.24 -6.45 -4.94
CA SER A 71 -21.61 -6.59 -5.41
C SER A 71 -21.59 -7.11 -6.83
N VAL A 72 -21.26 -8.39 -7.00
CA VAL A 72 -21.63 -9.12 -8.20
C VAL A 72 -23.08 -9.59 -8.02
N ALA A 73 -24.02 -8.64 -8.09
CA ALA A 73 -25.40 -8.96 -8.43
C ALA A 73 -25.59 -8.45 -9.85
N TYR A 74 -25.31 -9.31 -10.84
CA TYR A 74 -25.81 -9.11 -12.19
C TYR A 74 -27.33 -9.09 -12.12
N GLY A 75 -27.92 -7.89 -12.03
CA GLY A 75 -29.31 -7.67 -12.36
C GLY A 75 -29.45 -7.88 -13.86
N HIS A 76 -29.88 -9.08 -14.25
CA HIS A 76 -30.49 -9.29 -15.56
C HIS A 76 -31.67 -8.32 -15.68
N HIS A 77 -31.53 -7.35 -16.58
CA HIS A 77 -32.66 -6.61 -17.12
C HIS A 77 -33.52 -7.58 -17.93
N ASP A 78 -34.79 -7.73 -17.55
CA ASP A 78 -35.96 -7.90 -18.43
C ASP A 78 -37.20 -7.34 -17.73
#